data_AF-A0A538PRH1-F1
#
_entry.id   AF-A0A538PRH1-F1
#
_cell.length_a   1.000
_cell.length_b   1.000
_cell.length_c   1.000
_cell.angle_alpha   90.00
_cell.angle_beta   90.00
_cell.angle_gamma   90.00
#
_symmetry.space_group_name_H-M   'P 1'
#
loop_
_entity.id
_entity.type
_entity.pdbx_description
1 polymer ?
#
loop_
_entity_poly.entity_id
_entity_poly.type
_entity_poly.pdbx_seq_one_letter_code
_entity_poly.pdbx_strand_id
1 'polypeptide(L)'
;MLPTEAMLQGYTVDQVRDCYAARIGAARSHLYVAGRFDDAAVVKAARDALADWQRGPEPQPVKPAPAAQPAVRVVDRPGAVQSTLIIGLTVPTPKSDDYVPLLVTDALLGGSFGSRITSNIREQKGYTYSPFSAVRALEANASWSEQADVT
;
A
#
# COMPACT_ATOMS: atom_id res chain seq x y z
N MET A 1 1.18 -5.27 9.24
CA MET A 1 2.00 -5.54 10.44
C MET A 1 2.98 -6.64 10.08
N LEU A 2 4.25 -6.50 10.47
CA LEU A 2 5.23 -7.57 10.32
C LEU A 2 5.07 -8.57 11.47
N PRO A 3 5.34 -9.86 11.25
CA PRO A 3 5.31 -10.86 12.32
C PRO A 3 6.38 -10.56 13.38
N THR A 4 6.11 -10.91 14.64
CA THR A 4 7.13 -10.89 15.70
C THR A 4 8.12 -12.04 15.52
N GLU A 5 9.27 -11.98 16.20
CA GLU A 5 10.23 -13.07 16.19
C GLU A 5 9.63 -14.40 16.68
N ALA A 6 8.85 -14.36 17.75
CA ALA A 6 8.14 -15.54 18.26
C ALA A 6 7.14 -16.11 17.24
N MET A 7 6.45 -15.25 16.47
CA MET A 7 5.58 -15.69 15.38
C MET A 7 6.37 -16.38 14.27
N LEU A 8 7.52 -15.80 13.87
CA LEU A 8 8.38 -16.36 12.84
C LEU A 8 8.92 -17.75 13.21
N GLN A 9 9.38 -17.91 14.46
CA GLN A 9 9.90 -19.18 14.96
C GLN A 9 8.79 -20.24 15.12
N GLY A 10 7.54 -19.82 15.32
CA GLY A 10 6.39 -20.70 15.51
C GLY A 10 5.72 -21.20 14.22
N TYR A 11 6.09 -20.67 13.05
CA TYR A 11 5.47 -21.10 11.79
C TYR A 11 5.97 -22.47 11.35
N THR A 12 5.03 -23.33 10.93
CA THR A 12 5.31 -24.67 10.40
C THR A 12 5.04 -24.76 8.91
N VAL A 13 5.64 -25.74 8.24
CA VAL A 13 5.41 -25.98 6.80
C VAL A 13 3.93 -26.26 6.52
N ASP A 14 3.24 -26.99 7.40
CA ASP A 14 1.83 -27.32 7.18
C ASP A 14 0.93 -26.10 7.30
N GLN A 15 1.19 -25.18 8.24
CA GLN A 15 0.49 -23.90 8.30
C GLN A 15 0.70 -23.05 7.03
N VAL A 16 1.90 -23.10 6.44
CA VAL A 16 2.19 -22.40 5.17
C VAL A 16 1.42 -23.05 4.02
N ARG A 17 1.37 -24.39 3.96
CA ARG A 17 0.59 -25.12 2.95
C ARG A 17 -0.90 -24.84 3.07
N ASP A 18 -1.44 -24.85 4.29
CA ASP A 18 -2.84 -24.55 4.56
C ASP A 18 -3.18 -23.11 4.17
N CYS A 19 -2.31 -22.17 4.52
CA CYS A 19 -2.45 -20.77 4.12
C CYS A 19 -2.44 -20.61 2.59
N TYR A 20 -1.53 -21.32 1.90
CA TYR A 20 -1.47 -21.33 0.44
C TYR A 20 -2.77 -21.88 -0.15
N ALA A 21 -3.21 -23.07 0.26
CA ALA A 21 -4.43 -23.69 -0.25
C ALA A 21 -5.68 -22.84 0.00
N ALA A 22 -5.73 -22.11 1.12
CA ALA A 22 -6.84 -21.24 1.46
C ALA A 22 -6.83 -19.88 0.75
N ARG A 23 -5.66 -19.40 0.31
CA ARG A 23 -5.51 -18.01 -0.19
C ARG A 23 -5.08 -17.89 -1.65
N ILE A 24 -4.46 -18.93 -2.20
CA ILE A 24 -3.92 -18.94 -3.56
C ILE A 24 -4.70 -19.95 -4.40
N GLY A 25 -5.19 -19.49 -5.54
CA GLY A 25 -5.94 -20.30 -6.50
C GLY A 25 -6.39 -19.46 -7.68
N ALA A 26 -6.80 -20.12 -8.76
CA ALA A 26 -7.19 -19.44 -9.99
C ALA A 26 -8.38 -18.47 -9.81
N ALA A 27 -9.31 -18.74 -8.89
CA ALA A 27 -10.47 -17.86 -8.62
C ALA A 27 -10.09 -16.49 -8.03
N ARG A 28 -8.87 -16.35 -7.48
CA ARG A 28 -8.38 -15.14 -6.81
C ARG A 28 -7.19 -14.50 -7.51
N SER A 29 -6.88 -14.97 -8.72
CA SER A 29 -5.68 -14.59 -9.45
C SER A 29 -6.04 -13.91 -10.77
N HIS A 30 -5.27 -12.88 -11.11
CA HIS A 30 -5.42 -12.15 -12.36
C HIS A 30 -4.08 -12.16 -13.10
N LEU A 31 -4.11 -12.55 -14.38
CA LEU A 31 -2.95 -12.46 -15.27
C LEU A 31 -3.07 -11.18 -16.10
N TYR A 32 -2.11 -10.28 -15.95
CA TYR A 32 -1.98 -9.08 -16.76
C TYR A 32 -0.81 -9.25 -17.73
N VAL A 33 -1.04 -9.02 -19.01
CA VAL A 33 -0.02 -9.07 -20.08
C VAL A 33 -0.06 -7.74 -20.81
N ALA A 34 1.09 -7.07 -20.91
CA ALA A 34 1.19 -5.75 -21.52
C ALA A 34 2.38 -5.68 -22.48
N GLY A 35 2.15 -5.18 -23.69
CA GLY A 35 3.14 -5.14 -24.76
C GLY A 35 2.49 -5.38 -26.13
N ARG A 36 3.31 -5.71 -27.13
CA ARG A 36 2.86 -6.06 -28.48
C ARG A 36 2.84 -7.57 -28.65
N PHE A 37 1.66 -8.16 -28.70
CA PHE A 37 1.45 -9.61 -28.83
C PHE A 37 0.35 -9.94 -29.82
N ASP A 38 0.25 -11.22 -30.17
CA ASP A 38 -0.98 -11.80 -30.71
C ASP A 38 -1.85 -12.26 -29.52
N ASP A 39 -2.98 -11.58 -29.33
CA ASP A 39 -3.90 -11.81 -28.21
C ASP A 39 -4.39 -13.26 -28.15
N ALA A 40 -4.70 -13.86 -29.30
CA ALA A 40 -5.22 -15.22 -29.35
C ALA A 40 -4.14 -16.23 -28.95
N ALA A 41 -2.90 -16.01 -29.41
CA ALA A 41 -1.76 -16.85 -29.05
C ALA A 41 -1.45 -16.75 -27.55
N VAL A 42 -1.48 -15.55 -26.96
CA VAL A 42 -1.25 -15.33 -25.52
C VAL A 42 -2.34 -15.99 -24.68
N VAL A 43 -3.61 -15.80 -25.04
CA VAL A 43 -4.73 -16.42 -24.31
C VAL A 43 -4.62 -17.94 -24.37
N LYS A 44 -4.29 -18.51 -25.53
CA LYS A 44 -4.10 -19.96 -25.66
C LYS A 44 -2.95 -20.45 -24.78
N ALA A 45 -1.78 -19.82 -24.87
CA ALA A 45 -0.62 -20.20 -24.08
C ALA A 45 -0.88 -20.10 -22.56
N ALA A 46 -1.56 -19.04 -22.12
CA ALA A 46 -1.92 -18.88 -20.72
C ALA A 46 -2.90 -19.95 -20.23
N ARG A 47 -3.89 -20.31 -21.05
CA ARG A 47 -4.84 -21.40 -20.72
C ARG A 47 -4.15 -22.75 -20.65
N ASP A 48 -3.27 -23.04 -21.61
CA ASP A 48 -2.53 -24.30 -21.65
C ASP A 48 -1.58 -24.40 -20.44
N ALA A 49 -0.84 -23.33 -20.12
CA ALA A 49 0.14 -23.33 -19.02
C ALA A 49 -0.50 -23.37 -17.63
N LEU A 50 -1.73 -22.89 -17.48
CA LEU A 50 -2.45 -22.81 -16.20
C LEU A 50 -3.62 -23.80 -16.12
N ALA A 51 -3.70 -24.77 -17.05
CA ALA A 51 -4.83 -25.70 -17.15
C ALA A 51 -5.06 -26.51 -15.86
N ASP A 52 -3.96 -26.93 -15.21
CA ASP A 52 -4.00 -27.73 -13.98
C ASP A 52 -4.06 -26.89 -12.70
N TRP A 53 -4.14 -25.56 -12.82
CA TRP A 53 -4.14 -24.69 -11.65
C TRP A 53 -5.45 -24.79 -10.90
N GLN A 54 -5.37 -25.26 -9.66
CA GLN A 54 -6.53 -25.41 -8.79
C GLN A 54 -7.26 -24.08 -8.61
N ARG A 55 -8.58 -24.12 -8.76
CA ARG A 55 -9.45 -22.93 -8.61
C ARG A 55 -9.30 -22.28 -7.24
N GLY A 56 -9.18 -23.08 -6.19
CA GLY A 56 -9.14 -22.61 -4.80
C GLY A 56 -10.49 -22.03 -4.33
N PRO A 57 -10.58 -21.60 -3.06
CA PRO A 57 -11.78 -21.01 -2.49
C PRO A 57 -12.16 -19.67 -3.11
N GLU A 58 -13.44 -19.30 -3.02
CA GLU A 58 -13.93 -17.99 -3.47
C GLU A 58 -13.27 -16.84 -2.70
N PRO A 59 -12.98 -15.70 -3.36
CA PRO A 59 -12.50 -14.51 -2.67
C PRO A 59 -13.54 -14.03 -1.65
N GLN A 60 -13.10 -13.83 -0.41
CA GLN A 60 -13.93 -13.17 0.60
C GLN A 60 -13.76 -11.65 0.49
N PRO A 61 -14.86 -10.88 0.58
CA PRO A 61 -14.76 -9.42 0.56
C PRO A 61 -13.97 -8.92 1.76
N VAL A 62 -12.97 -8.06 1.52
CA VAL A 62 -12.28 -7.38 2.60
C VAL A 62 -13.22 -6.37 3.25
N LYS A 63 -13.42 -6.53 4.55
CA LYS A 63 -14.20 -5.57 5.34
C LYS A 63 -13.35 -4.32 5.61
N PRO A 64 -13.91 -3.11 5.48
CA PRO A 64 -13.24 -1.89 5.91
C PRO A 64 -12.79 -2.02 7.36
N ALA A 65 -11.53 -1.69 7.65
CA ALA A 65 -11.13 -1.52 9.03
C ALA A 65 -11.89 -0.32 9.62
N PRO A 66 -12.27 -0.36 10.91
CA PRO A 66 -12.89 0.78 11.57
C PRO A 66 -12.04 2.04 11.43
N ALA A 67 -12.68 3.20 11.35
CA ALA A 67 -11.97 4.47 11.38
C ALA A 67 -11.16 4.56 12.68
N ALA A 68 -9.85 4.81 12.54
CA ALA A 68 -9.00 5.00 13.70
C ALA A 68 -9.34 6.34 14.37
N GLN A 69 -9.44 6.35 15.69
CA GLN A 69 -9.49 7.58 16.47
C GLN A 69 -8.16 8.34 16.30
N PRO A 70 -8.16 9.68 16.25
CA PRO A 70 -6.93 10.46 16.28
C PRO A 70 -6.07 10.05 17.47
N ALA A 71 -4.81 9.73 17.20
CA ALA A 71 -3.87 9.32 18.22
C ALA A 71 -2.47 9.84 17.88
N VAL A 72 -1.75 10.27 18.91
CA VAL A 72 -0.33 10.63 18.81
C VAL A 72 0.47 9.47 19.39
N ARG A 73 1.44 8.98 18.62
CA ARG A 73 2.38 7.95 19.07
C ARG A 73 3.79 8.50 18.96
N VAL A 74 4.51 8.43 20.06
CA VAL A 74 5.94 8.77 20.12
C VAL A 74 6.70 7.47 20.29
N VAL A 75 7.63 7.21 19.39
CA VAL A 75 8.55 6.07 19.49
C VAL A 75 9.93 6.65 19.77
N ASP A 76 10.43 6.41 20.97
CA ASP A 76 11.78 6.83 21.33
C ASP A 76 12.80 5.99 20.54
N ARG A 77 13.79 6.68 19.98
CA ARG A 77 14.88 6.06 19.21
C ARG A 77 16.20 6.72 19.61
N PRO A 78 16.81 6.28 20.72
CA PRO A 78 18.08 6.84 21.19
C PRO A 78 19.16 6.80 20.11
N GLY A 79 19.90 7.91 19.97
CA GLY A 79 20.96 8.06 18.98
C GLY A 79 20.49 8.36 17.55
N ALA A 80 19.19 8.58 17.33
CA ALA A 80 18.70 9.07 16.04
C ALA A 80 19.21 10.50 15.78
N VAL A 81 19.72 10.73 14.57
CA VAL A 81 20.21 12.05 14.13
C VAL A 81 19.07 13.01 13.73
N GLN A 82 17.87 12.47 13.52
CA GLN A 82 16.68 13.20 13.09
C GLN A 82 15.44 12.60 13.76
N SER A 83 14.41 13.43 13.91
CA SER A 83 13.06 13.01 14.25
C SER A 83 12.22 12.83 12.99
N THR A 84 11.60 11.66 12.84
CA THR A 84 10.63 11.41 11.76
C THR A 84 9.24 11.79 12.24
N LEU A 85 8.62 12.77 11.59
CA LEU A 85 7.21 13.11 11.80
C LEU A 85 6.38 12.46 10.72
N ILE A 86 5.30 11.78 11.13
CA ILE A 86 4.31 11.20 10.21
C ILE A 86 2.93 11.64 10.67
N ILE A 87 2.18 12.28 9.78
CA ILE A 87 0.78 12.63 9.97
C ILE A 87 -0.03 11.81 8.98
N GLY A 88 -1.10 11.17 9.44
CA GLY A 88 -1.92 10.31 8.60
C GLY A 88 -3.42 10.54 8.83
N LEU A 89 -4.19 10.40 7.75
CA LEU A 89 -5.64 10.54 7.74
C LEU A 89 -6.27 9.38 6.97
N THR A 90 -7.44 8.92 7.39
CA THR A 90 -8.31 8.11 6.52
C THR A 90 -8.91 9.01 5.45
N VAL A 91 -8.91 8.55 4.20
CA VAL A 91 -9.38 9.33 3.04
C VAL A 91 -10.31 8.50 2.16
N PRO A 92 -11.05 9.12 1.22
CA PRO A 92 -11.89 8.40 0.27
C PRO A 92 -11.14 7.30 -0.50
N THR A 93 -11.83 6.19 -0.76
CA THR A 93 -11.29 5.08 -1.56
C THR A 93 -11.37 5.38 -3.06
N PRO A 94 -10.67 4.63 -3.95
CA PRO A 94 -10.78 4.78 -5.40
C PRO A 94 -12.20 4.68 -5.98
N LYS A 95 -13.18 4.19 -5.22
CA LYS A 95 -14.59 4.11 -5.62
C LYS A 95 -15.36 5.42 -5.43
N SER A 96 -14.79 6.40 -4.73
CA SER A 96 -15.40 7.70 -4.49
C SER A 96 -15.06 8.68 -5.60
N ASP A 97 -16.04 9.51 -5.98
CA ASP A 97 -15.85 10.60 -6.94
C ASP A 97 -14.79 11.63 -6.47
N ASP A 98 -14.56 11.71 -5.16
CA ASP A 98 -13.56 12.60 -4.54
C ASP A 98 -12.12 12.06 -4.63
N TYR A 99 -11.93 10.80 -5.04
CA TYR A 99 -10.59 10.19 -5.05
C TYR A 99 -9.63 10.89 -6.02
N VAL A 100 -10.08 11.18 -7.24
CA VAL A 100 -9.24 11.88 -8.23
C VAL A 100 -8.96 13.32 -7.79
N PRO A 101 -9.96 14.13 -7.37
CA PRO A 101 -9.70 15.44 -6.75
C PRO A 101 -8.72 15.40 -5.57
N LEU A 102 -8.78 14.36 -4.74
CA LEU A 102 -7.83 14.15 -3.65
C LEU A 102 -6.40 13.92 -4.16
N LEU A 103 -6.19 13.09 -5.19
CA LEU A 103 -4.86 12.87 -5.77
C LEU A 103 -4.25 14.16 -6.34
N VAL A 104 -5.07 14.99 -6.98
CA VAL A 104 -4.63 16.32 -7.46
C VAL A 104 -4.26 17.23 -6.30
N THR A 105 -5.08 17.21 -5.24
CA THR A 105 -4.81 17.98 -4.01
C THR A 105 -3.49 17.54 -3.37
N ASP A 106 -3.25 16.24 -3.27
CA ASP A 106 -2.02 15.67 -2.73
C ASP A 106 -0.79 16.10 -3.54
N ALA A 107 -0.85 16.03 -4.87
CA ALA A 107 0.23 16.46 -5.76
C ALA A 107 0.63 17.94 -5.56
N LEU A 108 -0.36 18.82 -5.32
CA LEU A 108 -0.14 20.23 -5.02
C LEU A 108 0.40 20.46 -3.60
N LEU A 109 -0.04 19.63 -2.64
CA LEU A 109 0.30 19.78 -1.23
C LEU A 109 1.70 19.27 -0.91
N GLY A 110 1.98 17.98 -1.17
CA GLY A 110 3.22 17.30 -0.77
C GLY A 110 3.65 16.12 -1.68
N GLY A 111 2.80 15.71 -2.64
CA GLY A 111 3.04 14.55 -3.50
C GLY A 111 3.93 14.81 -4.71
N SER A 112 4.52 16.00 -4.82
CA SER A 112 5.45 16.36 -5.91
C SER A 112 6.62 17.20 -5.42
N PHE A 113 7.69 17.24 -6.21
CA PHE A 113 8.86 18.08 -5.89
C PHE A 113 8.52 19.57 -5.87
N GLY A 114 7.65 20.04 -6.77
CA GLY A 114 7.18 21.43 -6.82
C GLY A 114 6.02 21.74 -5.87
N SER A 115 5.75 20.88 -4.89
CA SER A 115 4.62 21.03 -3.99
C SER A 115 4.83 22.11 -2.93
N ARG A 116 3.73 22.53 -2.29
CA ARG A 116 3.75 23.58 -1.25
C ARG A 116 4.61 23.19 -0.06
N ILE A 117 4.54 21.94 0.38
CA ILE A 117 5.32 21.45 1.52
C ILE A 117 6.81 21.47 1.18
N THR A 118 7.21 20.94 0.02
CA THR A 118 8.63 20.97 -0.39
C THR A 118 9.15 22.41 -0.43
N SER A 119 8.40 23.35 -1.04
CA SER A 119 8.86 24.74 -1.07
C SER A 119 8.95 25.36 0.32
N ASN A 120 7.98 25.10 1.20
CA ASN A 120 7.94 25.71 2.53
C ASN A 120 9.00 25.14 3.48
N ILE A 121 8.96 23.84 3.76
CA ILE A 121 9.74 23.26 4.86
C ILE A 121 11.11 22.74 4.44
N ARG A 122 11.33 22.47 3.15
CA ARG A 122 12.67 22.16 2.61
C ARG A 122 13.35 23.40 2.04
N GLU A 123 12.78 24.04 1.02
CA GLU A 123 13.51 25.07 0.27
C GLU A 123 13.65 26.39 1.05
N GLN A 124 12.55 26.89 1.62
CA GLN A 124 12.55 28.18 2.32
C GLN A 124 13.11 28.06 3.74
N LYS A 125 12.82 26.97 4.46
CA LYS A 125 13.15 26.82 5.88
C LYS A 125 14.28 25.85 6.18
N GLY A 126 14.60 24.92 5.27
CA GLY A 126 15.69 23.97 5.48
C GLY A 126 15.49 22.98 6.63
N TYR A 127 14.24 22.73 7.07
CA TYR A 127 13.96 21.83 8.21
C TYR A 127 14.13 20.36 7.87
N THR A 128 13.94 20.01 6.61
CA THR A 128 13.98 18.62 6.16
C THR A 128 14.50 18.56 4.73
N TYR A 129 15.12 17.44 4.37
CA TYR A 129 15.67 17.23 3.04
C TYR A 129 14.64 16.69 2.03
N SER A 130 13.71 15.84 2.48
CA SER A 130 12.79 15.13 1.57
C SER A 130 11.41 14.90 2.21
N PRO A 131 10.65 15.98 2.46
CA PRO A 131 9.26 15.82 2.84
C PRO A 131 8.46 15.26 1.68
N PHE A 132 7.45 14.45 1.98
CA PHE A 132 6.52 13.97 0.96
C PHE A 132 5.19 13.59 1.59
N SER A 133 4.13 13.72 0.79
CA SER A 133 2.85 13.09 1.05
C SER A 133 2.48 12.07 -0.01
N ALA A 134 1.62 11.13 0.38
CA ALA A 134 1.06 10.17 -0.56
C ALA A 134 -0.33 9.69 -0.09
N VAL A 135 -1.21 9.47 -1.06
CA VAL A 135 -2.41 8.66 -0.88
C VAL A 135 -2.09 7.19 -1.14
N ARG A 136 -2.41 6.34 -0.18
CA ARG A 136 -2.32 4.88 -0.27
C ARG A 136 -3.72 4.27 -0.28
N ALA A 137 -4.09 3.68 -1.42
CA ALA A 137 -5.29 2.86 -1.53
C ALA A 137 -5.04 1.44 -1.01
N LEU A 138 -5.99 0.93 -0.23
CA LEU A 138 -6.15 -0.47 0.15
C LEU A 138 -7.49 -0.98 -0.42
N GLU A 139 -7.74 -2.28 -0.39
CA GLU A 139 -8.93 -2.88 -1.01
C GLU A 139 -10.25 -2.30 -0.47
N ALA A 140 -10.32 -2.05 0.84
CA ALA A 140 -11.53 -1.58 1.51
C ALA A 140 -11.41 -0.19 2.16
N ASN A 141 -10.21 0.40 2.17
CA ASN A 141 -9.89 1.67 2.84
C ASN A 141 -8.86 2.46 2.03
N ALA A 142 -8.69 3.73 2.32
CA ALA A 142 -7.54 4.51 1.85
C ALA A 142 -7.02 5.42 2.96
N SER A 143 -5.73 5.74 2.89
CA SER A 143 -5.08 6.65 3.82
C SER A 143 -4.23 7.66 3.08
N TRP A 144 -4.21 8.90 3.53
CA TRP A 144 -3.20 9.89 3.16
C TRP A 144 -2.17 9.99 4.28
N SER A 145 -0.91 10.20 3.96
CA SER A 145 0.13 10.50 4.95
C SER A 145 1.13 11.51 4.43
N GLU A 146 1.57 12.41 5.31
CA GLU A 146 2.72 13.30 5.15
C GLU A 146 3.85 12.80 6.05
N GLN A 147 5.07 12.76 5.53
CA GLN A 147 6.26 12.39 6.27
C GLN A 147 7.39 13.40 6.04
N ALA A 148 8.07 13.79 7.13
CA ALA A 148 9.29 14.58 7.07
C ALA A 148 10.28 14.13 8.15
N ASP A 149 11.55 13.99 7.77
CA ASP A 149 12.67 13.78 8.69
C ASP A 149 13.29 15.14 9.02
N VAL A 150 13.20 15.56 10.28
CA VAL A 150 13.59 16.89 10.76
C VAL A 150 14.78 16.77 11.71
N THR A 151 15.80 17.59 11.50
CA THR A 151 16.96 17.76 12.38
C THR A 151 16.69 18.76 13.48
#